data_AF-A0A931GGL5-F1
#
_entry.id   AF-A0A931GGL5-F1
#
_cell.length_a   1.000
_cell.length_b   1.000
_cell.length_c   1.000
_cell.angle_alpha   90.00
_cell.angle_beta   90.00
_cell.angle_gamma   90.00
#
_symmetry.space_group_name_H-M   'P 1'
#
loop_
_entity.id
_entity.type
_entity.pdbx_description
1 polymer ?
#
loop_
_entity_poly.entity_id
_entity_poly.type
_entity_poly.pdbx_seq_one_letter_code
_entity_poly.pdbx_strand_id
1 'polypeptide(L)'
;MESHGWAVEVPDAYRVGTWEVRGRIAGGSWSSVYEGRPVAGGAERVALKFVPTGTLTPRQLGHLAEMARRELALYERLSHPRLIRLHETHTVDDPDHAALDGATVLVLERAAGSLAALLNGGEGPVPEAHRLLTEICEGLEHLHSSGWVHGDLKPGNILLMEDGSVRLADFGLAAELDGTHAYLPPLGTSDYVAPERRDEPVGDRGAAVRTTTDIWAFGVTAHQVLTGRLPFAGATGRARRAEIEAYAAGRGRLALSPALPAPWRELVEDCLAPDHRRRERHDAAGLLVRLRGLADVPATAEPARGKRGRRGRRARRIAVTAVSAAAVAGAVPAVAALSGADGTDRPEPGTTRAAPGYFRAGADIPPQYRDLIVRAGTMCDERGLSPVLIAAMLKAESGFDPGLRDPGMDEYGIARWTPRVLRHHLPPDRRGSAAEAAMRPEEAIPAMGRFFCRFGLELTGVPGDPALNLAAAYRTSTTTVVRSRGVPPRVRPYIERVRGHMADYRPEAAAVPGAPPGRG
;
A
#
# COMPACT_ATOMS: atom_id res chain seq x y z
N MET A 1 -4.47 -4.39 -6.50
CA MET A 1 -4.79 -5.22 -5.33
C MET A 1 -4.93 -4.24 -4.18
N GLU A 2 -6.17 -3.96 -3.80
CA GLU A 2 -6.58 -2.83 -2.96
C GLU A 2 -5.96 -2.91 -1.57
N SER A 3 -5.27 -1.84 -1.17
CA SER A 3 -4.73 -1.67 0.17
C SER A 3 -5.88 -1.56 1.17
N HIS A 4 -5.93 -2.42 2.18
CA HIS A 4 -6.83 -2.19 3.32
C HIS A 4 -6.25 -1.01 4.12
N GLY A 5 -6.68 0.20 3.76
CA GLY A 5 -6.27 1.46 4.39
C GLY A 5 -6.92 1.64 5.76
N TRP A 6 -6.24 2.33 6.66
CA TRP A 6 -6.76 2.82 7.94
C TRP A 6 -7.71 4.02 7.77
N ALA A 7 -8.15 4.27 6.54
CA ALA A 7 -9.11 5.30 6.19
C ALA A 7 -10.48 4.92 6.78
N VAL A 8 -11.06 5.82 7.58
CA VAL A 8 -12.39 5.58 8.15
C VAL A 8 -13.45 5.69 7.06
N GLU A 9 -14.41 4.78 7.06
CA GLU A 9 -15.61 4.94 6.24
C GLU A 9 -16.58 5.89 6.96
N VAL A 10 -16.88 7.00 6.30
CA VAL A 10 -17.83 8.00 6.78
C VAL A 10 -19.17 7.77 6.06
N PRO A 11 -20.29 7.68 6.79
CA PRO A 11 -21.62 7.57 6.18
C PRO A 11 -21.93 8.74 5.24
N ASP A 12 -22.69 8.47 4.18
CA ASP A 12 -23.25 9.55 3.36
C ASP A 12 -24.22 10.38 4.21
N ALA A 13 -24.27 11.68 3.95
CA ALA A 13 -25.01 12.66 4.74
C ALA A 13 -24.55 12.83 6.20
N TYR A 14 -23.40 12.26 6.59
CA TYR A 14 -22.79 12.54 7.89
C TYR A 14 -22.45 14.04 8.01
N ARG A 15 -22.62 14.62 9.20
CA ARG A 15 -22.43 16.06 9.41
C ARG A 15 -21.16 16.35 10.17
N VAL A 16 -20.41 17.32 9.66
CA VAL A 16 -19.22 17.88 10.32
C VAL A 16 -19.33 19.39 10.27
N GLY A 17 -19.59 20.02 11.42
CA GLY A 17 -19.87 21.45 11.48
C GLY A 17 -21.03 21.84 10.55
N THR A 18 -20.78 22.77 9.63
CA THR A 18 -21.76 23.23 8.63
C THR A 18 -21.75 22.42 7.33
N TRP A 19 -20.98 21.33 7.27
CA TRP A 19 -20.81 20.51 6.08
C TRP A 19 -21.51 19.16 6.22
N GLU A 20 -22.11 18.73 5.13
CA GLU A 20 -22.66 17.41 4.95
C GLU A 20 -21.76 16.61 4.00
N VAL A 21 -21.34 15.43 4.46
CA VAL A 21 -20.49 14.49 3.75
C VAL A 21 -21.27 13.89 2.58
N ARG A 22 -20.60 13.82 1.43
CA ARG A 22 -21.07 13.23 0.17
C ARG A 22 -20.07 12.19 -0.31
N GLY A 23 -20.24 11.77 -1.56
CA GLY A 23 -19.42 10.75 -2.21
C GLY A 23 -17.92 10.85 -1.90
N ARG A 24 -17.31 9.68 -1.71
CA ARG A 24 -15.88 9.53 -1.44
C ARG A 24 -15.06 10.00 -2.64
N ILE A 25 -14.09 10.89 -2.39
CA ILE A 25 -13.13 11.37 -3.39
C ILE A 25 -11.92 10.44 -3.43
N ALA A 26 -11.37 10.10 -2.26
CA ALA A 26 -10.15 9.30 -2.17
C ALA A 26 -10.08 8.45 -0.88
N GLY A 27 -9.28 7.40 -0.96
CA GLY A 27 -8.92 6.54 0.17
C GLY A 27 -7.41 6.38 0.27
N GLY A 28 -6.84 6.82 1.38
CA GLY A 28 -5.42 6.67 1.68
C GLY A 28 -5.14 5.50 2.63
N SER A 29 -3.87 5.31 2.95
CA SER A 29 -3.48 4.38 4.01
C SER A 29 -3.89 4.91 5.39
N TRP A 30 -4.02 6.22 5.59
CA TRP A 30 -4.14 6.83 6.93
C TRP A 30 -5.32 7.80 7.09
N SER A 31 -6.00 8.13 5.99
CA SER A 31 -7.10 9.08 5.95
C SER A 31 -8.07 8.74 4.83
N SER A 32 -9.30 9.19 4.95
CA SER A 32 -10.31 9.17 3.89
C SER A 32 -10.67 10.61 3.51
N VAL A 33 -10.99 10.82 2.23
CA VAL A 33 -11.39 12.14 1.71
C VAL A 33 -12.74 12.03 1.03
N TYR A 34 -13.65 12.92 1.40
CA TYR A 34 -15.02 12.99 0.89
C TYR A 34 -15.33 14.36 0.33
N GLU A 35 -16.31 14.44 -0.58
CA GLU A 35 -16.89 15.73 -0.94
C GLU A 35 -17.74 16.26 0.23
N GLY A 36 -17.61 17.53 0.55
CA GLY A 36 -18.48 18.23 1.49
C GLY A 36 -19.37 19.23 0.78
N ARG A 37 -20.61 19.36 1.25
CA ARG A 37 -21.57 20.39 0.80
C ARG A 37 -22.13 21.17 1.98
N PRO A 38 -22.41 22.47 1.85
CA PRO A 38 -23.05 23.23 2.91
C PRO A 38 -24.41 22.65 3.28
N VAL A 39 -24.67 22.45 4.58
CA VAL A 39 -25.97 21.98 5.10
C VAL A 39 -27.07 22.99 4.78
N ALA A 40 -26.76 24.28 4.82
CA ALA A 40 -27.70 25.36 4.49
C ALA A 40 -28.11 25.42 3.01
N GLY A 41 -27.52 24.56 2.16
CA GLY A 41 -27.65 24.64 0.71
C GLY A 41 -26.63 25.60 0.10
N GLY A 42 -26.21 25.33 -1.14
CA GLY A 42 -25.21 26.14 -1.84
C GLY A 42 -24.47 25.38 -2.94
N ALA A 43 -23.83 26.14 -3.83
CA ALA A 43 -23.01 25.59 -4.91
C ALA A 43 -21.57 25.24 -4.46
N GLU A 44 -21.12 25.78 -3.33
CA GLU A 44 -19.78 25.54 -2.79
C GLU A 44 -19.53 24.05 -2.53
N ARG A 45 -18.31 23.61 -2.80
CA ARG A 45 -17.84 22.24 -2.61
C ARG A 45 -16.49 22.30 -1.91
N VAL A 46 -16.32 21.44 -0.91
CA VAL A 46 -15.06 21.26 -0.18
C VAL A 46 -14.62 19.81 -0.21
N ALA A 47 -13.37 19.55 0.15
CA ALA A 47 -12.86 18.21 0.42
C ALA A 47 -12.71 18.02 1.93
N LEU A 48 -13.41 17.03 2.50
CA LEU A 48 -13.38 16.69 3.91
C LEU A 48 -12.39 15.53 4.11
N LYS A 49 -11.20 15.80 4.65
CA LYS A 49 -10.19 14.78 4.97
C LYS A 49 -10.32 14.35 6.43
N PHE A 50 -10.75 13.12 6.64
CA PHE A 50 -10.88 12.51 7.97
C PHE A 50 -9.59 11.78 8.34
N VAL A 51 -9.02 12.15 9.48
CA VAL A 51 -7.86 11.50 10.09
C VAL A 51 -8.31 10.89 11.43
N PRO A 52 -8.30 9.55 11.59
CA PRO A 52 -8.75 8.89 12.82
C PRO A 52 -7.76 9.14 13.96
N THR A 53 -7.95 10.23 14.68
CA THR A 53 -7.10 10.68 15.78
C THR A 53 -7.69 10.42 17.17
N GLY A 54 -8.91 9.83 17.27
CA GLY A 54 -9.60 9.56 18.54
C GLY A 54 -9.79 8.09 18.93
N THR A 55 -10.00 7.18 17.97
CA THR A 55 -10.54 5.81 18.24
C THR A 55 -9.55 4.66 18.00
N LEU A 56 -8.26 4.97 17.92
CA LEU A 56 -7.19 3.98 17.73
C LEU A 56 -6.49 3.62 19.04
N THR A 57 -5.61 2.60 19.02
CA THR A 57 -4.81 2.24 20.21
C THR A 57 -3.90 3.41 20.64
N PRO A 58 -3.52 3.55 21.93
CA PRO A 58 -2.67 4.66 22.42
C PRO A 58 -1.39 4.93 21.62
N ARG A 59 -0.79 3.88 21.03
CA ARG A 59 0.42 3.98 20.20
C ARG A 59 0.15 4.45 18.76
N GLN A 60 -1.03 4.14 18.22
CA GLN A 60 -1.47 4.55 16.87
C GLN A 60 -2.06 5.96 16.87
N LEU A 61 -2.74 6.33 17.97
CA LEU A 61 -3.16 7.69 18.27
C LEU A 61 -1.96 8.65 18.22
N GLY A 62 -0.84 8.27 18.83
CA GLY A 62 0.38 9.10 18.84
C GLY A 62 0.88 9.46 17.43
N HIS A 63 1.04 8.47 16.54
CA HIS A 63 1.58 8.72 15.19
C HIS A 63 0.59 9.46 14.28
N LEU A 64 -0.70 9.12 14.30
CA LEU A 64 -1.70 9.77 13.46
C LEU A 64 -2.03 11.18 13.94
N ALA A 65 -2.12 11.39 15.26
CA ALA A 65 -2.23 12.72 15.83
C ALA A 65 -0.98 13.56 15.55
N GLU A 66 0.21 12.96 15.55
CA GLU A 66 1.44 13.65 15.16
C GLU A 66 1.44 14.06 13.68
N MET A 67 1.01 13.19 12.76
CA MET A 67 0.85 13.55 11.34
C MET A 67 -0.20 14.65 11.14
N ALA A 68 -1.35 14.56 11.83
CA ALA A 68 -2.37 15.61 11.79
C ALA A 68 -1.84 16.95 12.35
N ARG A 69 -1.11 16.93 13.48
CA ARG A 69 -0.47 18.11 14.07
C ARG A 69 0.55 18.75 13.12
N ARG A 70 1.37 17.95 12.44
CA ARG A 70 2.33 18.46 11.44
C ARG A 70 1.64 19.12 10.27
N GLU A 71 0.61 18.47 9.73
CA GLU A 71 -0.18 19.00 8.62
C GLU A 71 -0.86 20.32 9.01
N LEU A 72 -1.44 20.40 10.22
CA LEU A 72 -2.01 21.64 10.75
C LEU A 72 -0.98 22.75 10.97
N ALA A 73 0.17 22.43 11.58
CA ALA A 73 1.23 23.40 11.82
C ALA A 73 1.76 24.04 10.53
N LEU A 74 1.77 23.29 9.42
CA LEU A 74 2.11 23.82 8.11
C LEU A 74 1.04 24.80 7.61
N TYR A 75 -0.25 24.42 7.67
CA TYR A 75 -1.35 25.29 7.21
C TYR A 75 -1.47 26.58 8.03
N GLU A 76 -1.14 26.55 9.32
CA GLU A 76 -1.16 27.73 10.19
C GLU A 76 -0.08 28.76 9.82
N ARG A 77 1.04 28.31 9.23
CA ARG A 77 2.22 29.16 8.96
C ARG A 77 2.34 29.55 7.50
N LEU A 78 1.91 28.68 6.58
CA LEU A 78 2.15 28.83 5.16
C LEU A 78 0.83 28.98 4.39
N SER A 79 0.82 29.95 3.49
CA SER A 79 -0.26 30.15 2.53
C SER A 79 0.33 30.59 1.21
N HIS A 80 0.01 29.85 0.14
CA HIS A 80 0.52 30.11 -1.18
C HIS A 80 -0.43 29.57 -2.26
N PRO A 81 -0.56 30.20 -3.44
CA PRO A 81 -1.46 29.74 -4.50
C PRO A 81 -1.17 28.33 -5.05
N ARG A 82 0.00 27.76 -4.72
CA ARG A 82 0.41 26.40 -5.11
C ARG A 82 0.33 25.39 -3.97
N LEU A 83 -0.20 25.75 -2.81
CA LEU A 83 -0.53 24.83 -1.72
C LEU A 83 -2.05 24.77 -1.56
N ILE A 84 -2.59 23.58 -1.31
CA ILE A 84 -4.04 23.42 -1.12
C ILE A 84 -4.48 24.23 0.10
N ARG A 85 -5.61 24.93 0.01
CA ARG A 85 -6.07 25.74 1.13
C ARG A 85 -6.80 24.90 2.18
N LEU A 86 -6.46 25.12 3.44
CA LEU A 86 -7.29 24.71 4.59
C LEU A 86 -8.29 25.83 4.89
N HIS A 87 -9.58 25.52 4.88
CA HIS A 87 -10.63 26.45 5.26
C HIS A 87 -10.86 26.44 6.77
N GLU A 88 -10.99 25.25 7.34
CA GLU A 88 -11.25 25.07 8.77
C GLU A 88 -10.96 23.62 9.20
N THR A 89 -11.03 23.38 10.50
CA THR A 89 -10.76 22.09 11.14
C THR A 89 -11.85 21.74 12.11
N HIS A 90 -12.22 20.48 12.19
CA HIS A 90 -13.16 19.96 13.18
C HIS A 90 -12.57 18.77 13.91
N THR A 91 -13.06 18.53 15.13
CA THR A 91 -12.90 17.25 15.82
C THR A 91 -14.29 16.64 15.95
N VAL A 92 -14.44 15.41 15.49
CA VAL A 92 -15.69 14.67 15.62
C VAL A 92 -15.88 14.30 17.10
N ASP A 93 -17.07 14.55 17.63
CA ASP A 93 -17.52 14.09 18.94
C ASP A 93 -18.81 13.30 18.70
N ASP A 94 -18.67 11.98 18.54
CA ASP A 94 -19.74 11.09 18.13
C ASP A 94 -19.52 9.70 18.75
N PRO A 95 -19.86 9.53 20.04
CA PRO A 95 -19.65 8.27 20.75
C PRO A 95 -20.45 7.10 20.16
N ASP A 96 -21.53 7.38 19.43
CA ASP A 96 -22.34 6.36 18.74
C ASP A 96 -21.64 5.84 17.48
N HIS A 97 -20.75 6.64 16.88
CA HIS A 97 -19.86 6.24 15.79
C HIS A 97 -18.41 6.13 16.26
N ALA A 98 -18.15 5.12 17.08
CA ALA A 98 -16.83 4.83 17.68
C ALA A 98 -15.65 4.62 16.69
N ALA A 99 -15.84 4.68 15.36
CA ALA A 99 -14.73 4.74 14.40
C ALA A 99 -14.39 6.17 13.96
N LEU A 100 -15.37 7.08 14.06
CA LEU A 100 -15.25 8.50 13.73
C LEU A 100 -15.00 9.36 14.97
N ASP A 101 -15.40 8.90 16.15
CA ASP A 101 -15.22 9.64 17.39
C ASP A 101 -13.78 10.12 17.60
N GLY A 102 -13.63 11.39 17.99
CA GLY A 102 -12.35 12.09 18.13
C GLY A 102 -11.53 12.23 16.85
N ALA A 103 -12.04 11.90 15.67
CA ALA A 103 -11.32 12.11 14.40
C ALA A 103 -11.13 13.59 14.09
N THR A 104 -9.96 13.95 13.60
CA THR A 104 -9.66 15.29 13.08
C THR A 104 -10.12 15.36 11.63
N VAL A 105 -10.95 16.34 11.32
CA VAL A 105 -11.43 16.61 9.96
C VAL A 105 -10.82 17.90 9.46
N LEU A 106 -10.11 17.82 8.34
CA LEU A 106 -9.60 19.00 7.64
C LEU A 106 -10.57 19.36 6.51
N VAL A 107 -11.11 20.57 6.54
CA VAL A 107 -11.97 21.10 5.47
C VAL A 107 -11.08 21.84 4.49
N LEU A 108 -10.85 21.23 3.35
CA LEU A 108 -9.90 21.67 2.33
C LEU A 108 -10.62 22.19 1.09
N GLU A 109 -9.93 23.03 0.34
CA GLU A 109 -10.32 23.44 -1.01
C GLU A 109 -10.56 22.19 -1.90
N ARG A 110 -11.62 22.23 -2.72
CA ARG A 110 -11.95 21.13 -3.63
C ARG A 110 -11.20 21.26 -4.95
N ALA A 111 -10.23 20.37 -5.18
CA ALA A 111 -9.60 20.20 -6.49
C ALA A 111 -10.53 19.52 -7.49
N ALA A 112 -10.30 19.63 -8.80
CA ALA A 112 -11.04 18.87 -9.82
C ALA A 112 -10.57 17.40 -9.89
N GLY A 113 -9.27 17.16 -9.73
CA GLY A 113 -8.66 15.83 -9.74
C GLY A 113 -7.22 15.84 -9.27
N SER A 114 -6.53 14.71 -9.38
CA SER A 114 -5.10 14.60 -9.11
C SER A 114 -4.29 14.35 -10.38
N LEU A 115 -3.01 14.73 -10.36
CA LEU A 115 -2.09 14.41 -11.44
C LEU A 115 -1.95 12.90 -11.66
N ALA A 116 -2.07 12.09 -10.60
CA ALA A 116 -2.13 10.63 -10.71
C ALA A 116 -3.32 10.15 -11.54
N ALA A 117 -4.52 10.74 -11.36
CA ALA A 117 -5.69 10.39 -12.15
C ALA A 117 -5.49 10.76 -13.63
N LEU A 118 -4.89 11.92 -13.90
CA LEU A 118 -4.55 12.36 -15.26
C LEU A 118 -3.54 11.42 -15.94
N LEU A 119 -2.48 11.03 -15.23
CA LEU A 119 -1.45 10.11 -15.72
C LEU A 119 -1.99 8.68 -15.96
N ASN A 120 -2.94 8.20 -15.16
CA ASN A 120 -3.56 6.90 -15.37
C ASN A 120 -4.48 6.87 -16.61
N GLY A 121 -4.96 8.03 -17.06
CA GLY A 121 -5.86 8.15 -18.21
C GLY A 121 -5.17 8.22 -19.57
N GLY A 122 -3.82 8.30 -19.63
CA GLY A 122 -3.07 8.48 -20.87
C GLY A 122 -1.74 7.71 -20.91
N GLU A 123 -1.25 7.39 -22.11
CA GLU A 123 0.02 6.65 -22.32
C GLU A 123 1.18 7.54 -22.81
N GLY A 124 1.08 8.86 -22.66
CA GLY A 124 2.04 9.84 -23.20
C GLY A 124 2.28 11.05 -22.30
N PRO A 125 2.97 12.08 -22.82
CA PRO A 125 3.18 13.33 -22.10
C PRO A 125 1.85 13.96 -21.68
N VAL A 126 1.82 14.52 -20.48
CA VAL A 126 0.67 15.26 -19.99
C VAL A 126 0.56 16.58 -20.77
N PRO A 127 -0.64 17.00 -21.20
CA PRO A 127 -0.84 18.33 -21.78
C PRO A 127 -0.34 19.42 -20.83
N GLU A 128 0.25 20.48 -21.40
CA GLU A 128 0.80 21.61 -20.61
C GLU A 128 1.86 21.19 -19.56
N ALA A 129 2.58 20.09 -19.82
CA ALA A 129 3.61 19.53 -18.93
C ALA A 129 4.55 20.59 -18.36
N HIS A 130 5.02 21.53 -19.19
CA HIS A 130 5.91 22.59 -18.75
C HIS A 130 5.25 23.48 -17.70
N ARG A 131 4.06 24.03 -17.96
CA ARG A 131 3.31 24.86 -16.99
C ARG A 131 3.09 24.10 -15.67
N LEU A 132 2.62 22.85 -15.76
CA LEU A 132 2.38 22.02 -14.57
C LEU A 132 3.66 21.84 -13.73
N LEU A 133 4.80 21.52 -14.37
CA LEU A 133 6.07 21.33 -13.68
C LEU A 133 6.60 22.62 -13.07
N THR A 134 6.42 23.76 -13.75
CA THR A 134 6.74 25.08 -13.21
C THR A 134 5.92 25.37 -11.95
N GLU A 135 4.60 25.17 -12.00
CA GLU A 135 3.71 25.42 -10.86
C GLU A 135 3.95 24.46 -9.67
N ILE A 136 4.30 23.19 -9.94
CA ILE A 136 4.74 22.25 -8.89
C ILE A 136 6.01 22.77 -8.22
N CYS A 137 6.98 23.24 -9.02
CA CYS A 137 8.25 23.75 -8.52
C CYS A 137 8.08 25.05 -7.74
N GLU A 138 7.16 25.93 -8.12
CA GLU A 138 6.77 27.12 -7.34
C GLU A 138 6.24 26.74 -5.95
N GLY A 139 5.42 25.68 -5.84
CA GLY A 139 4.94 25.18 -4.55
C GLY A 139 6.08 24.63 -3.68
N LEU A 140 7.02 23.89 -4.27
CA LEU A 140 8.19 23.37 -3.56
C LEU A 140 9.15 24.47 -3.12
N GLU A 141 9.38 25.46 -3.98
CA GLU A 141 10.24 26.60 -3.68
C GLU A 141 9.70 27.39 -2.48
N HIS A 142 8.39 27.68 -2.47
CA HIS A 142 7.76 28.34 -1.33
C HIS A 142 7.89 27.51 -0.04
N LEU A 143 7.68 26.19 -0.13
CA LEU A 143 7.79 25.30 1.01
C LEU A 143 9.22 25.25 1.57
N HIS A 144 10.20 25.09 0.68
CA HIS A 144 11.62 24.96 1.02
C HIS A 144 12.20 26.27 1.56
N SER A 145 11.88 27.41 0.96
CA SER A 145 12.31 28.73 1.43
C SER A 145 11.70 29.10 2.79
N SER A 146 10.54 28.53 3.10
CA SER A 146 9.91 28.65 4.42
C SER A 146 10.45 27.65 5.46
N GLY A 147 11.44 26.84 5.11
CA GLY A 147 12.09 25.90 6.03
C GLY A 147 11.37 24.56 6.18
N TRP A 148 10.55 24.14 5.22
CA TRP A 148 9.80 22.88 5.29
C TRP A 148 10.20 21.91 4.18
N VAL A 149 10.09 20.63 4.47
CA VAL A 149 10.20 19.53 3.49
C VAL A 149 8.83 18.88 3.36
N HIS A 150 8.35 18.63 2.14
CA HIS A 150 7.08 17.95 1.90
C HIS A 150 7.15 16.48 2.32
N GLY A 151 8.20 15.77 1.93
CA GLY A 151 8.50 14.43 2.41
C GLY A 151 7.70 13.27 1.79
N ASP A 152 6.65 13.53 1.00
CA ASP A 152 5.92 12.51 0.23
C ASP A 152 5.30 13.10 -1.06
N LEU A 153 6.08 13.94 -1.76
CA LEU A 153 5.67 14.46 -3.07
C LEU A 153 5.49 13.31 -4.07
N LYS A 154 4.33 13.25 -4.72
CA LYS A 154 3.98 12.28 -5.76
C LYS A 154 2.77 12.79 -6.55
N PRO A 155 2.47 12.26 -7.74
CA PRO A 155 1.30 12.67 -8.53
C PRO A 155 -0.05 12.56 -7.80
N GLY A 156 -0.18 11.66 -6.81
CA GLY A 156 -1.39 11.56 -5.99
C GLY A 156 -1.60 12.75 -5.05
N ASN A 157 -0.51 13.44 -4.68
CA ASN A 157 -0.48 14.58 -3.77
C ASN A 157 -0.32 15.92 -4.52
N ILE A 158 -0.40 15.87 -5.85
CA ILE A 158 -0.41 17.04 -6.74
C ILE A 158 -1.81 17.14 -7.31
N LEU A 159 -2.54 18.15 -6.89
CA LEU A 159 -3.94 18.36 -7.23
C LEU A 159 -4.07 19.37 -8.38
N LEU A 160 -5.05 19.11 -9.25
CA LEU A 160 -5.41 19.97 -10.38
C LEU A 160 -6.75 20.64 -10.08
N MET A 161 -6.77 21.96 -10.15
CA MET A 161 -7.96 22.77 -9.94
C MET A 161 -8.83 22.86 -11.20
N GLU A 162 -10.04 23.39 -11.07
CA GLU A 162 -10.96 23.57 -12.21
C GLU A 162 -10.39 24.50 -13.29
N ASP A 163 -9.57 25.48 -12.90
CA ASP A 163 -8.85 26.38 -13.80
C ASP A 163 -7.56 25.76 -14.39
N GLY A 164 -7.29 24.49 -14.08
CA GLY A 164 -6.10 23.76 -14.52
C GLY A 164 -4.83 24.05 -13.73
N SER A 165 -4.87 24.93 -12.72
CA SER A 165 -3.71 25.25 -11.91
C SER A 165 -3.42 24.19 -10.83
N VAL A 166 -2.18 24.13 -10.36
CA VAL A 166 -1.69 23.09 -9.44
C VAL A 166 -1.79 23.53 -7.98
N ARG A 167 -2.14 22.59 -7.09
CA ARG A 167 -1.85 22.69 -5.65
C ARG A 167 -1.17 21.44 -5.13
N LEU A 168 -0.13 21.61 -4.32
CA LEU A 168 0.45 20.55 -3.50
C LEU A 168 -0.46 20.29 -2.30
N ALA A 169 -0.61 19.03 -1.92
CA ALA A 169 -1.51 18.60 -0.85
C ALA A 169 -0.91 17.43 -0.06
N ASP A 170 -1.61 17.06 1.02
CA ASP A 170 -1.25 15.96 1.92
C ASP A 170 0.10 16.16 2.62
N PHE A 171 0.09 17.07 3.59
CA PHE A 171 1.27 17.44 4.38
C PHE A 171 1.45 16.59 5.65
N GLY A 172 0.80 15.43 5.74
CA GLY A 172 0.92 14.54 6.90
C GLY A 172 2.34 13.99 7.13
N LEU A 173 3.19 14.03 6.10
CA LEU A 173 4.62 13.74 6.18
C LEU A 173 5.51 14.97 5.95
N ALA A 174 4.95 16.18 6.04
CA ALA A 174 5.76 17.38 6.02
C ALA A 174 6.52 17.55 7.34
N ALA A 175 7.70 18.14 7.29
CA ALA A 175 8.50 18.42 8.48
C ALA A 175 9.28 19.72 8.34
N GLU A 176 9.30 20.48 9.44
CA GLU A 176 10.12 21.68 9.59
C GLU A 176 11.60 21.29 9.75
N LEU A 177 12.47 22.00 9.03
CA LEU A 177 13.91 21.82 9.09
C LEU A 177 14.46 22.32 10.42
N ASP A 178 15.28 21.49 11.06
CA ASP A 178 16.13 21.87 12.19
C ASP A 178 17.57 21.95 11.69
N GLY A 179 17.99 23.17 11.31
CA GLY A 179 19.26 23.40 10.62
C GLY A 179 19.22 22.89 9.17
N THR A 180 19.94 21.82 8.87
CA THR A 180 20.07 21.28 7.51
C THR A 180 19.08 20.16 7.20
N HIS A 181 18.46 19.56 8.22
CA HIS A 181 17.64 18.35 8.11
C HIS A 181 16.38 18.43 8.97
N ALA A 182 15.35 17.70 8.58
CA ALA A 182 14.22 17.38 9.44
C ALA A 182 14.21 15.88 9.76
N TYR A 183 13.27 15.43 10.58
CA TYR A 183 13.12 14.01 10.91
C TYR A 183 11.72 13.50 10.61
N LEU A 184 11.64 12.40 9.86
CA LEU A 184 10.39 11.74 9.51
C LEU A 184 10.45 10.25 9.81
N PRO A 185 9.31 9.61 10.12
CA PRO A 185 9.22 8.16 10.08
C PRO A 185 9.69 7.63 8.71
N PRO A 186 10.21 6.38 8.62
CA PRO A 186 10.62 5.76 7.35
C PRO A 186 9.39 5.31 6.52
N LEU A 187 8.46 6.24 6.30
CA LEU A 187 7.26 6.13 5.50
C LEU A 187 7.45 6.93 4.20
N GLY A 188 6.74 6.53 3.17
CA GLY A 188 6.74 7.20 1.87
C GLY A 188 6.38 6.26 0.72
N THR A 189 6.00 6.83 -0.41
CA THR A 189 5.58 6.05 -1.58
C THR A 189 6.80 5.52 -2.33
N SER A 190 6.98 4.19 -2.35
CA SER A 190 8.25 3.56 -2.73
C SER A 190 8.85 3.97 -4.09
N ASP A 191 8.03 4.42 -5.05
CA ASP A 191 8.50 4.84 -6.38
C ASP A 191 9.12 6.25 -6.41
N TYR A 192 8.81 7.10 -5.42
CA TYR A 192 9.24 8.51 -5.35
C TYR A 192 10.21 8.78 -4.19
N VAL A 193 10.44 7.79 -3.32
CA VAL A 193 11.38 7.92 -2.20
C VAL A 193 12.81 7.90 -2.73
N ALA A 194 13.55 8.96 -2.41
CA ALA A 194 14.96 9.11 -2.73
C ALA A 194 15.82 8.00 -2.09
N PRO A 195 16.89 7.53 -2.76
CA PRO A 195 17.67 6.38 -2.31
C PRO A 195 18.32 6.62 -0.94
N GLU A 196 18.87 7.81 -0.68
CA GLU A 196 19.52 8.10 0.59
C GLU A 196 18.58 7.99 1.79
N ARG A 197 17.29 8.31 1.62
CA ARG A 197 16.30 8.22 2.69
C ARG A 197 16.08 6.78 3.17
N ARG A 198 16.47 5.79 2.36
CA ARG A 198 16.40 4.36 2.72
C ARG A 198 17.61 3.90 3.51
N ASP A 199 18.74 4.55 3.27
CA ASP A 199 20.02 4.23 3.90
C ASP A 199 20.24 5.03 5.19
N GLU A 200 19.47 6.11 5.39
CA GLU A 200 19.50 6.92 6.61
C GLU A 200 19.13 6.10 7.86
N PRO A 201 19.99 6.09 8.89
CA PRO A 201 19.68 5.45 10.16
C PRO A 201 18.41 6.02 10.78
N VAL A 202 17.51 5.14 11.22
CA VAL A 202 16.31 5.53 11.95
C VAL A 202 16.65 5.69 13.43
N GLY A 203 16.70 6.93 13.91
CA GLY A 203 16.85 7.25 15.33
C GLY A 203 15.49 7.44 16.03
N ASP A 204 15.52 7.81 17.30
CA ASP A 204 14.31 8.02 18.11
C ASP A 204 13.37 9.11 17.55
N ARG A 205 13.93 10.09 16.82
CA ARG A 205 13.17 11.15 16.15
C ARG A 205 12.71 10.79 14.73
N GLY A 206 13.18 9.66 14.18
CA GLY A 206 12.98 9.25 12.78
C GLY A 206 14.27 9.23 11.96
N ALA A 207 14.12 9.13 10.65
CA ALA A 207 15.21 9.24 9.67
C ALA A 207 15.36 10.69 9.19
N ALA A 208 16.59 11.12 8.94
CA ALA A 208 16.87 12.46 8.46
C ALA A 208 16.31 12.67 7.04
N VAL A 209 15.60 13.78 6.82
CA VAL A 209 15.06 14.17 5.52
C VAL A 209 15.54 15.58 5.14
N ARG A 210 15.71 15.81 3.84
CA ARG A 210 16.20 17.07 3.24
C ARG A 210 15.23 17.56 2.17
N THR A 211 15.32 18.84 1.84
CA THR A 211 14.69 19.41 0.64
C THR A 211 15.08 18.63 -0.63
N THR A 212 16.33 18.13 -0.69
CA THR A 212 16.83 17.27 -1.78
C THR A 212 16.07 15.95 -1.96
N THR A 213 15.29 15.51 -0.95
CA THR A 213 14.38 14.37 -1.09
C THR A 213 13.16 14.74 -1.93
N ASP A 214 12.62 15.95 -1.76
CA ASP A 214 11.54 16.44 -2.61
C ASP A 214 12.03 16.73 -4.03
N ILE A 215 13.28 17.18 -4.19
CA ILE A 215 13.91 17.37 -5.51
C ILE A 215 13.98 16.04 -6.29
N TRP A 216 14.34 14.95 -5.62
CA TRP A 216 14.28 13.62 -6.23
C TRP A 216 12.86 13.25 -6.67
N ALA A 217 11.89 13.41 -5.77
CA ALA A 217 10.49 13.10 -6.05
C ALA A 217 9.92 13.96 -7.20
N PHE A 218 10.36 15.23 -7.28
CA PHE A 218 10.08 16.12 -8.40
C PHE A 218 10.69 15.60 -9.70
N GLY A 219 11.95 15.15 -9.71
CA GLY A 219 12.58 14.54 -10.89
C GLY A 219 11.84 13.30 -11.41
N VAL A 220 11.38 12.42 -10.50
CA VAL A 220 10.55 11.25 -10.86
C VAL A 220 9.23 11.71 -11.48
N THR A 221 8.57 12.69 -10.85
CA THR A 221 7.30 13.26 -11.32
C THR A 221 7.48 13.95 -12.68
N ALA A 222 8.52 14.75 -12.87
CA ALA A 222 8.84 15.44 -14.10
C ALA A 222 9.02 14.47 -15.26
N HIS A 223 9.83 13.43 -15.08
CA HIS A 223 9.96 12.39 -16.10
C HIS A 223 8.61 11.75 -16.46
N GLN A 224 7.79 11.46 -15.45
CA GLN A 224 6.49 10.83 -15.68
C GLN A 224 5.50 11.76 -16.38
N VAL A 225 5.46 13.03 -16.03
CA VAL A 225 4.64 14.05 -16.71
C VAL A 225 5.09 14.23 -18.16
N LEU A 226 6.39 14.21 -18.42
CA LEU A 226 6.96 14.46 -19.75
C LEU A 226 6.87 13.24 -20.69
N THR A 227 6.64 12.03 -20.17
CA THR A 227 6.75 10.79 -20.96
C THR A 227 5.62 9.78 -20.74
N GLY A 228 4.79 9.98 -19.72
CA GLY A 228 3.79 9.00 -19.25
C GLY A 228 4.40 7.80 -18.51
N ARG A 229 5.71 7.77 -18.26
CA ARG A 229 6.43 6.60 -17.70
C ARG A 229 7.33 6.97 -16.54
N LEU A 230 7.53 6.05 -15.61
CA LEU A 230 8.51 6.21 -14.53
C LEU A 230 9.95 6.11 -15.08
N PRO A 231 10.92 6.82 -14.49
CA PRO A 231 12.34 6.77 -14.92
C PRO A 231 13.06 5.48 -14.53
N PHE A 232 12.42 4.62 -13.73
CA PHE A 232 12.93 3.31 -13.34
C PHE A 232 12.00 2.22 -13.85
N ALA A 233 12.56 1.24 -14.57
CA ALA A 233 11.79 0.14 -15.13
C ALA A 233 11.34 -0.84 -14.04
N GLY A 234 10.20 -1.51 -14.26
CA GLY A 234 9.74 -2.57 -13.37
C GLY A 234 8.23 -2.69 -13.33
N ALA A 235 7.74 -3.93 -13.46
CA ALA A 235 6.30 -4.22 -13.44
C ALA A 235 5.68 -4.05 -12.04
N THR A 236 6.49 -4.07 -10.98
CA THR A 236 6.05 -3.95 -9.58
C THR A 236 6.85 -2.85 -8.88
N GLY A 237 6.28 -2.27 -7.82
CA GLY A 237 7.00 -1.30 -6.98
C GLY A 237 8.28 -1.89 -6.37
N ARG A 238 8.29 -3.20 -6.07
CA ARG A 238 9.51 -3.89 -5.62
C ARG A 238 10.60 -3.92 -6.69
N ALA A 239 10.24 -4.23 -7.94
CA ALA A 239 11.21 -4.24 -9.04
C ALA A 239 11.78 -2.84 -9.26
N ARG A 240 10.93 -1.81 -9.28
CA ARG A 240 11.38 -0.41 -9.44
C ARG A 240 12.27 0.04 -8.29
N ARG A 241 11.95 -0.36 -7.05
CA ARG A 241 12.81 -0.10 -5.89
C ARG A 241 14.20 -0.74 -6.07
N ALA A 242 14.27 -1.99 -6.52
CA ALA A 242 15.56 -2.64 -6.77
C ALA A 242 16.36 -1.93 -7.88
N GLU A 243 15.70 -1.39 -8.91
CA GLU A 243 16.34 -0.56 -9.93
C GLU A 243 16.85 0.77 -9.37
N ILE A 244 16.11 1.44 -8.48
CA ILE A 244 16.55 2.65 -7.79
C ILE A 244 17.81 2.36 -6.95
N GLU A 245 17.81 1.26 -6.19
CA GLU A 245 18.95 0.83 -5.37
C GLU A 245 20.16 0.46 -6.23
N ALA A 246 19.95 -0.22 -7.37
CA ALA A 246 21.01 -0.53 -8.32
C ALA A 246 21.58 0.75 -8.96
N TYR A 247 20.73 1.68 -9.37
CA TYR A 247 21.12 2.97 -9.92
C TYR A 247 21.92 3.79 -8.90
N ALA A 248 21.46 3.85 -7.65
CA ALA A 248 22.16 4.59 -6.60
C ALA A 248 23.56 4.03 -6.32
N ALA A 249 23.72 2.71 -6.42
CA ALA A 249 25.00 2.03 -6.27
C ALA A 249 25.85 1.99 -7.57
N GLY A 250 25.48 2.74 -8.61
CA GLY A 250 26.22 2.81 -9.88
C GLY A 250 26.12 1.59 -10.78
N ARG A 251 25.23 0.64 -10.47
CA ARG A 251 24.99 -0.60 -11.24
C ARG A 251 23.78 -0.51 -12.19
N GLY A 252 22.91 0.47 -11.98
CA GLY A 252 21.71 0.73 -12.78
C GLY A 252 21.83 1.98 -13.64
N ARG A 253 20.82 2.26 -14.47
CA ARG A 253 20.73 3.46 -15.31
C ARG A 253 19.30 3.99 -15.32
N LEU A 254 19.14 5.30 -15.48
CA LEU A 254 17.84 5.91 -15.71
C LEU A 254 17.28 5.46 -17.06
N ALA A 255 16.01 5.05 -17.09
CA ALA A 255 15.29 4.67 -18.29
C ALA A 255 14.64 5.91 -18.94
N LEU A 256 15.44 6.94 -19.24
CA LEU A 256 14.93 8.19 -19.81
C LEU A 256 14.54 8.00 -21.27
N SER A 257 13.37 8.53 -21.64
CA SER A 257 12.89 8.50 -23.03
C SER A 257 13.91 9.18 -23.97
N PRO A 258 14.31 8.54 -25.09
CA PRO A 258 15.13 9.20 -26.12
C PRO A 258 14.48 10.46 -26.71
N ALA A 259 13.14 10.54 -26.67
CA ALA A 259 12.37 11.68 -27.20
C ALA A 259 12.40 12.91 -26.27
N LEU A 260 12.95 12.79 -25.06
CA LEU A 260 13.04 13.92 -24.13
C LEU A 260 14.09 14.93 -24.63
N PRO A 261 13.74 16.21 -24.85
CA PRO A 261 14.68 17.24 -25.28
C PRO A 261 15.85 17.37 -24.28
N ALA A 262 17.05 17.70 -24.78
CA ALA A 262 18.26 17.74 -23.95
C ALA A 262 18.12 18.59 -22.68
N PRO A 263 17.55 19.82 -22.72
CA PRO A 263 17.38 20.62 -21.50
C PRO A 263 16.50 19.96 -20.43
N TRP A 264 15.44 19.27 -20.86
CA TRP A 264 14.55 18.53 -19.96
C TRP A 264 15.21 17.26 -19.43
N ARG A 265 16.01 16.57 -20.26
CA ARG A 265 16.81 15.42 -19.85
C ARG A 265 17.80 15.80 -18.75
N GLU A 266 18.57 16.87 -18.97
CA GLU A 266 19.55 17.35 -18.00
C GLU A 266 18.88 17.75 -16.68
N LEU A 267 17.75 18.46 -16.73
CA LEU A 267 16.99 18.81 -15.53
C LEU A 267 16.53 17.58 -14.74
N VAL A 268 16.00 16.56 -15.42
CA VAL A 268 15.59 15.30 -14.79
C VAL A 268 16.78 14.55 -14.22
N GLU A 269 17.90 14.47 -14.94
CA GLU A 269 19.13 13.81 -14.48
C GLU A 269 19.71 14.48 -13.24
N ASP A 270 19.71 15.82 -13.20
CA ASP A 270 20.15 16.61 -12.05
C ASP A 270 19.27 16.36 -10.81
N CYS A 271 17.95 16.34 -11.01
CA CYS A 271 17.00 16.03 -9.94
C CYS A 271 17.13 14.57 -9.45
N LEU A 272 17.53 13.66 -10.33
CA LEU A 272 17.70 12.23 -10.03
C LEU A 272 19.15 11.85 -9.72
N ALA A 273 20.04 12.80 -9.42
CA ALA A 273 21.39 12.43 -8.99
C ALA A 273 21.32 11.57 -7.71
N PRO A 274 21.98 10.40 -7.62
CA PRO A 274 21.81 9.48 -6.49
C PRO A 274 22.13 10.05 -5.12
N ASP A 275 23.19 10.86 -5.06
CA ASP A 275 23.70 11.44 -3.82
C ASP A 275 23.03 12.78 -3.54
N HIS A 276 22.61 13.00 -2.30
CA HIS A 276 21.88 14.21 -1.93
C HIS A 276 22.75 15.47 -2.03
N ARG A 277 24.06 15.40 -1.75
CA ARG A 277 24.96 16.57 -1.87
C ARG A 277 25.11 17.01 -3.31
N ARG A 278 25.07 16.05 -4.24
CA ARG A 278 24.99 16.36 -5.68
C ARG A 278 23.67 17.02 -6.05
N ARG A 279 22.57 16.67 -5.40
CA ARG A 279 21.26 17.32 -5.64
C ARG A 279 21.11 18.66 -4.96
N GLU A 280 21.84 18.92 -3.87
CA GLU A 280 21.78 20.17 -3.10
C GLU A 280 22.08 21.42 -3.94
N ARG A 281 22.92 21.29 -4.99
CA ARG A 281 23.18 22.38 -5.96
C ARG A 281 22.00 22.68 -6.90
N HIS A 282 20.94 21.88 -6.85
CA HIS A 282 19.73 21.96 -7.67
C HIS A 282 18.50 22.11 -6.77
N ASP A 283 18.54 23.12 -5.89
CA ASP A 283 17.40 23.46 -5.04
C ASP A 283 16.17 23.92 -5.86
N ALA A 284 15.02 24.03 -5.19
CA ALA A 284 13.77 24.38 -5.85
C ALA A 284 13.83 25.77 -6.53
N ALA A 285 14.55 26.73 -5.95
CA ALA A 285 14.73 28.06 -6.54
C ALA A 285 15.52 28.00 -7.86
N GLY A 286 16.65 27.29 -7.87
CA GLY A 286 17.46 27.09 -9.08
C GLY A 286 16.74 26.30 -10.16
N LEU A 287 15.96 25.28 -9.78
CA LEU A 287 15.11 24.54 -10.70
C LEU A 287 14.01 25.42 -11.30
N LEU A 288 13.38 26.27 -10.51
CA LEU A 288 12.33 27.18 -10.98
C LEU A 288 12.87 28.17 -12.03
N VAL A 289 14.06 28.73 -11.82
CA VAL A 289 14.73 29.58 -12.82
C VAL A 289 14.98 28.82 -14.12
N ARG A 290 15.48 27.57 -14.03
CA ARG A 290 15.70 26.73 -15.22
C ARG A 290 14.41 26.46 -15.95
N LEU A 291 13.36 26.01 -15.24
CA LEU A 291 12.04 25.71 -15.82
C LEU A 291 11.49 26.90 -16.60
N ARG A 292 11.48 28.10 -16.00
CA ARG A 292 11.00 29.33 -16.68
C ARG A 292 11.77 29.67 -17.96
N GLY A 293 13.01 29.21 -18.09
CA GLY A 293 13.83 29.38 -19.30
C GLY A 293 13.71 28.24 -20.32
N LEU A 294 12.98 27.15 -20.01
CA LEU A 294 12.80 26.03 -20.93
C LEU A 294 11.72 26.34 -21.97
N ALA A 295 11.95 25.86 -23.19
CA ALA A 295 10.88 25.80 -24.19
C ALA A 295 9.92 24.64 -23.87
N ASP A 296 8.67 24.80 -24.31
CA ASP A 296 7.67 23.74 -24.23
C ASP A 296 8.13 22.47 -24.94
N VAL A 297 7.78 21.32 -24.38
CA VAL A 297 8.00 20.04 -25.06
C VAL A 297 6.96 19.91 -26.18
N PRO A 298 7.36 19.71 -27.45
CA PRO A 298 6.42 19.50 -28.54
C PRO A 298 5.49 18.33 -28.23
N ALA A 299 4.19 18.48 -28.51
CA ALA A 299 3.16 17.46 -28.27
C ALA A 299 3.34 16.14 -29.09
N THR A 300 4.48 15.97 -29.76
CA THR A 300 4.79 14.88 -30.68
C THR A 300 6.02 14.09 -30.23
N ALA A 301 6.04 13.63 -28.97
CA ALA A 301 6.83 12.46 -28.64
C ALA A 301 6.06 11.22 -29.10
N GLU A 302 6.21 10.81 -30.36
CA GLU A 302 5.68 9.52 -30.80
C GLU A 302 6.21 8.42 -29.85
N PRO A 303 5.35 7.51 -29.36
CA PRO A 303 5.82 6.39 -28.58
C PRO A 303 6.76 5.56 -29.45
N ALA A 304 8.04 5.52 -29.09
CA ALA A 304 9.01 4.65 -29.73
C ALA A 304 8.45 3.21 -29.72
N ARG A 305 7.98 2.75 -30.88
CA ARG A 305 7.49 1.38 -31.10
C ARG A 305 8.65 0.42 -30.93
N GLY A 306 8.92 0.03 -29.69
CA GLY A 306 9.76 -1.13 -29.39
C GLY A 306 9.12 -2.37 -30.01
N LYS A 307 9.81 -2.99 -30.97
CA LYS A 307 9.42 -4.25 -31.59
C LYS A 307 9.28 -5.35 -30.53
N ARG A 308 8.09 -5.53 -29.95
CA ARG A 308 7.68 -6.79 -29.31
C ARG A 308 6.76 -7.52 -30.29
N GLY A 309 7.14 -8.74 -30.63
CA GLY A 309 6.54 -9.55 -31.68
C GLY A 309 5.02 -9.68 -31.55
N ARG A 310 4.34 -9.49 -32.69
CA ARG A 310 2.92 -9.79 -32.88
C ARG A 310 2.65 -11.26 -32.55
N ARG A 311 1.98 -11.53 -31.42
CA ARG A 311 1.06 -12.66 -31.31
C ARG A 311 -0.33 -12.09 -31.07
N GLY A 312 -1.19 -12.28 -32.06
CA GLY A 312 -2.46 -11.57 -32.22
C GLY A 312 -3.50 -11.92 -31.15
N ARG A 313 -4.17 -10.88 -30.65
CA ARG A 313 -5.48 -10.99 -30.02
C ARG A 313 -6.54 -10.72 -31.08
N ARG A 314 -7.27 -11.76 -31.51
CA ARG A 314 -8.55 -11.58 -32.20
C ARG A 314 -9.61 -11.24 -31.15
N ALA A 315 -10.10 -10.01 -31.18
CA ALA A 315 -11.36 -9.65 -30.55
C ALA A 315 -12.50 -10.24 -31.39
N ARG A 316 -13.36 -11.07 -30.79
CA ARG A 316 -14.68 -11.39 -31.35
C ARG A 316 -15.67 -10.37 -30.79
N ARG A 317 -16.08 -9.41 -31.62
CA ARG A 317 -17.37 -8.74 -31.52
C ARG A 317 -18.37 -9.64 -32.27
N ILE A 318 -19.46 -10.04 -31.63
CA ILE A 318 -20.63 -10.56 -32.34
C ILE A 318 -21.67 -9.44 -32.32
N ALA A 319 -21.99 -8.97 -33.52
CA ALA A 319 -23.05 -8.03 -33.80
C ALA A 319 -24.41 -8.74 -33.71
N VAL A 320 -25.39 -8.05 -33.12
CA VAL A 320 -26.80 -8.41 -33.21
C VAL A 320 -27.32 -7.88 -34.54
N THR A 321 -27.80 -8.78 -35.40
CA THR A 321 -28.65 -8.43 -36.54
C THR A 321 -29.92 -9.26 -36.48
N ALA A 322 -31.04 -8.54 -36.40
CA ALA A 322 -32.40 -9.04 -36.50
C ALA A 322 -32.68 -9.61 -37.90
N VAL A 323 -33.46 -10.69 -37.96
CA VAL A 323 -34.26 -11.07 -39.12
C VAL A 323 -35.65 -11.45 -38.63
N SER A 324 -36.64 -10.88 -39.31
CA SER A 324 -38.08 -10.84 -38.97
C SER A 324 -38.90 -11.96 -39.62
N ALA A 325 -40.20 -11.99 -39.24
CA ALA A 325 -41.39 -12.60 -39.85
C ALA A 325 -41.81 -14.01 -39.34
N ALA A 326 -42.84 -14.11 -38.50
CA ALA A 326 -44.31 -14.23 -38.80
C ALA A 326 -44.74 -15.72 -38.86
N ALA A 327 -45.84 -16.24 -38.31
CA ALA A 327 -47.16 -15.74 -37.91
C ALA A 327 -47.88 -16.76 -36.97
N VAL A 328 -48.80 -16.28 -36.09
CA VAL A 328 -50.21 -16.73 -35.83
C VAL A 328 -50.51 -18.25 -35.79
N ALA A 329 -51.23 -18.91 -34.88
CA ALA A 329 -52.17 -18.63 -33.78
C ALA A 329 -52.42 -19.95 -32.99
N GLY A 330 -53.05 -19.88 -31.82
CA GLY A 330 -54.03 -20.92 -31.43
C GLY A 330 -53.98 -21.48 -29.99
N ALA A 331 -54.89 -20.97 -29.17
CA ALA A 331 -55.71 -21.64 -28.16
C ALA A 331 -55.11 -22.35 -26.90
N VAL A 332 -55.81 -22.05 -25.79
CA VAL A 332 -55.74 -22.47 -24.36
C VAL A 332 -56.77 -23.62 -24.13
N PRO A 333 -57.01 -24.29 -22.95
CA PRO A 333 -56.29 -24.60 -21.67
C PRO A 333 -56.31 -26.10 -21.25
N ALA A 334 -55.68 -26.47 -20.11
CA ALA A 334 -56.22 -27.31 -18.99
C ALA A 334 -55.06 -27.87 -18.10
N VAL A 335 -54.86 -27.42 -16.86
CA VAL A 335 -55.46 -27.86 -15.56
C VAL A 335 -55.00 -29.24 -15.06
N ALA A 336 -54.21 -29.25 -13.96
CA ALA A 336 -54.29 -30.09 -12.75
C ALA A 336 -53.00 -29.85 -11.90
N ALA A 337 -53.05 -29.22 -10.71
CA ALA A 337 -53.39 -29.79 -9.38
C ALA A 337 -52.42 -30.92 -8.95
N LEU A 338 -51.79 -31.03 -7.77
CA LEU A 338 -51.76 -30.39 -6.44
C LEU A 338 -50.46 -30.90 -5.78
N SER A 339 -49.71 -30.12 -5.00
CA SER A 339 -49.51 -30.23 -3.53
C SER A 339 -48.15 -29.54 -3.27
N GLY A 340 -47.93 -28.58 -2.36
CA GLY A 340 -48.33 -28.53 -0.96
C GLY A 340 -47.12 -28.90 -0.09
N ALA A 341 -46.30 -27.93 0.32
CA ALA A 341 -45.53 -27.91 1.57
C ALA A 341 -44.66 -26.63 1.64
N ASP A 342 -45.00 -25.76 2.58
CA ASP A 342 -44.13 -24.73 3.13
C ASP A 342 -42.85 -25.35 3.69
N GLY A 343 -41.73 -24.66 3.52
CA GLY A 343 -40.45 -25.06 4.10
C GLY A 343 -39.36 -24.05 3.80
N THR A 344 -39.10 -23.18 4.78
CA THR A 344 -37.97 -22.26 4.87
C THR A 344 -36.65 -22.97 4.58
N ASP A 345 -35.90 -22.56 3.56
CA ASP A 345 -34.56 -23.11 3.30
C ASP A 345 -33.46 -22.07 3.53
N ARG A 346 -32.74 -22.27 4.64
CA ARG A 346 -31.42 -21.73 4.94
C ARG A 346 -30.40 -22.58 4.19
N PRO A 347 -29.41 -22.02 3.48
CA PRO A 347 -28.35 -22.86 2.92
C PRO A 347 -27.33 -23.24 4.01
N GLU A 348 -27.26 -24.54 4.32
CA GLU A 348 -26.18 -25.19 5.06
C GLU A 348 -24.88 -25.26 4.21
N PRO A 349 -23.70 -25.30 4.85
CA PRO A 349 -22.41 -25.22 4.17
C PRO A 349 -21.81 -26.60 3.89
N GLY A 350 -21.29 -26.82 2.68
CA GLY A 350 -20.39 -27.95 2.44
C GLY A 350 -20.27 -28.41 1.00
N THR A 351 -19.24 -27.93 0.30
CA THR A 351 -18.50 -28.75 -0.68
C THR A 351 -17.10 -28.17 -0.83
N THR A 352 -16.17 -28.77 -0.09
CA THR A 352 -14.74 -28.47 -0.09
C THR A 352 -14.14 -28.87 -1.43
N ARG A 353 -13.87 -27.88 -2.29
CA ARG A 353 -13.09 -28.09 -3.51
C ARG A 353 -11.61 -28.19 -3.11
N ALA A 354 -11.02 -29.38 -3.26
CA ALA A 354 -9.63 -29.68 -2.93
C ALA A 354 -8.65 -28.61 -3.48
N ALA A 355 -7.85 -28.04 -2.58
CA ALA A 355 -6.77 -27.09 -2.89
C ALA A 355 -5.59 -27.78 -3.62
N PRO A 356 -4.82 -27.06 -4.46
CA PRO A 356 -3.68 -27.61 -5.22
C PRO A 356 -2.52 -28.08 -4.31
N GLY A 357 -1.63 -28.93 -4.85
CA GLY A 357 -0.63 -29.76 -4.15
C GLY A 357 0.48 -29.04 -3.36
N TYR A 358 0.11 -28.31 -2.31
CA TYR A 358 1.04 -27.65 -1.37
C TYR A 358 1.71 -28.59 -0.37
N PHE A 359 1.15 -29.79 -0.15
CA PHE A 359 1.62 -30.75 0.85
C PHE A 359 1.85 -32.13 0.22
N ARG A 360 2.78 -32.90 0.79
CA ARG A 360 2.98 -34.32 0.45
C ARG A 360 1.69 -35.12 0.66
N ALA A 361 1.42 -36.07 -0.23
CA ALA A 361 0.36 -37.04 -0.04
C ALA A 361 0.59 -37.84 1.26
N GLY A 362 -0.45 -37.97 2.09
CA GLY A 362 -0.35 -38.66 3.38
C GLY A 362 0.26 -37.84 4.53
N ALA A 363 0.57 -36.55 4.33
CA ALA A 363 0.95 -35.66 5.44
C ALA A 363 -0.15 -35.62 6.51
N ASP A 364 0.25 -35.74 7.78
CA ASP A 364 -0.63 -35.82 8.95
C ASP A 364 -1.29 -34.48 9.35
N ILE A 365 -1.52 -33.60 8.37
CA ILE A 365 -2.18 -32.30 8.55
C ILE A 365 -3.71 -32.51 8.56
N PRO A 366 -4.40 -32.18 9.67
CA PRO A 366 -5.85 -32.36 9.76
C PRO A 366 -6.59 -31.64 8.62
N PRO A 367 -7.49 -32.32 7.89
CA PRO A 367 -8.15 -31.75 6.71
C PRO A 367 -8.85 -30.41 6.97
N GLN A 368 -9.48 -30.25 8.13
CA GLN A 368 -10.21 -29.04 8.50
C GLN A 368 -9.34 -27.78 8.61
N TYR A 369 -8.02 -27.92 8.80
CA TYR A 369 -7.10 -26.79 8.92
C TYR A 369 -6.35 -26.48 7.62
N ARG A 370 -6.39 -27.37 6.62
CA ARG A 370 -5.56 -27.24 5.41
C ARG A 370 -5.80 -25.92 4.68
N ASP A 371 -7.05 -25.51 4.50
CA ASP A 371 -7.37 -24.26 3.82
C ASP A 371 -6.94 -23.03 4.63
N LEU A 372 -7.05 -23.08 5.96
CA LEU A 372 -6.57 -22.02 6.86
C LEU A 372 -5.05 -21.89 6.78
N ILE A 373 -4.33 -23.01 6.77
CA ILE A 373 -2.88 -23.09 6.66
C ILE A 373 -2.40 -22.58 5.30
N VAL A 374 -3.06 -22.98 4.21
CA VAL A 374 -2.74 -22.49 2.86
C VAL A 374 -2.95 -20.98 2.82
N ARG A 375 -4.11 -20.49 3.27
CA ARG A 375 -4.38 -19.05 3.33
C ARG A 375 -3.35 -18.28 4.15
N ALA A 376 -2.94 -18.81 5.30
CA ALA A 376 -1.91 -18.19 6.14
C ALA A 376 -0.53 -18.19 5.48
N GLY A 377 -0.14 -19.30 4.86
CA GLY A 377 1.16 -19.50 4.24
C GLY A 377 1.34 -18.83 2.88
N THR A 378 0.26 -18.38 2.24
CA THR A 378 0.28 -17.62 0.98
C THR A 378 -0.26 -16.19 1.15
N MET A 379 -0.35 -15.71 2.39
CA MET A 379 -1.02 -14.43 2.69
C MET A 379 -0.28 -13.21 2.14
N CYS A 380 1.04 -13.30 2.01
CA CYS A 380 1.92 -12.28 1.44
C CYS A 380 3.16 -12.94 0.83
N ASP A 381 3.85 -12.20 -0.03
CA ASP A 381 5.10 -12.63 -0.68
C ASP A 381 6.31 -12.39 0.23
N GLU A 382 6.35 -13.09 1.37
CA GLU A 382 7.44 -13.04 2.35
C GLU A 382 8.42 -14.20 2.15
N ARG A 383 9.73 -13.92 2.18
CA ARG A 383 10.74 -14.94 1.86
C ARG A 383 10.77 -16.00 2.97
N GLY A 384 10.42 -17.24 2.60
CA GLY A 384 10.38 -18.37 3.52
C GLY A 384 9.01 -18.67 4.10
N LEU A 385 8.04 -17.74 3.99
CA LEU A 385 6.66 -18.02 4.34
C LEU A 385 6.05 -18.99 3.32
N SER A 386 5.44 -20.07 3.81
CA SER A 386 4.79 -21.06 2.96
C SER A 386 3.75 -21.85 3.74
N PRO A 387 2.78 -22.50 3.07
CA PRO A 387 1.85 -23.41 3.74
C PRO A 387 2.57 -24.51 4.52
N VAL A 388 3.68 -25.02 3.97
CA VAL A 388 4.54 -26.03 4.62
C VAL A 388 5.14 -25.51 5.93
N LEU A 389 5.63 -24.25 5.96
CA LEU A 389 6.14 -23.64 7.18
C LEU A 389 5.04 -23.51 8.23
N ILE A 390 3.86 -22.98 7.87
CA ILE A 390 2.75 -22.81 8.82
C ILE A 390 2.31 -24.16 9.40
N ALA A 391 2.15 -25.19 8.56
CA ALA A 391 1.80 -26.54 9.02
C ALA A 391 2.85 -27.10 9.99
N ALA A 392 4.14 -26.99 9.64
CA ALA A 392 5.23 -27.47 10.46
C ALA A 392 5.33 -26.76 11.81
N MET A 393 5.08 -25.45 11.84
CA MET A 393 5.02 -24.69 13.08
C MET A 393 3.84 -25.11 13.95
N LEU A 394 2.62 -25.22 13.41
CA LEU A 394 1.46 -25.68 14.17
C LEU A 394 1.66 -27.08 14.78
N LYS A 395 2.29 -28.00 14.03
CA LYS A 395 2.68 -29.31 14.55
C LYS A 395 3.68 -29.19 15.71
N ALA A 396 4.69 -28.32 15.59
CA ALA A 396 5.71 -28.12 16.62
C ALA A 396 5.22 -27.35 17.86
N GLU A 397 4.23 -26.48 17.72
CA GLU A 397 3.64 -25.66 18.78
C GLU A 397 2.67 -26.46 19.67
N SER A 398 1.76 -27.22 19.04
CA SER A 398 0.63 -27.86 19.73
C SER A 398 0.29 -29.27 19.23
N GLY A 399 0.95 -29.77 18.19
CA GLY A 399 0.53 -31.01 17.53
C GLY A 399 -0.82 -30.89 16.81
N PHE A 400 -1.24 -29.67 16.46
CA PHE A 400 -2.58 -29.32 15.97
C PHE A 400 -3.70 -29.39 17.02
N ASP A 401 -3.40 -29.35 18.31
CA ASP A 401 -4.40 -29.31 19.38
C ASP A 401 -4.94 -27.88 19.61
N PRO A 402 -6.21 -27.58 19.27
CA PRO A 402 -6.80 -26.26 19.51
C PRO A 402 -7.17 -26.01 20.98
N GLY A 403 -7.22 -27.06 21.80
CA GLY A 403 -7.57 -27.00 23.22
C GLY A 403 -6.38 -26.84 24.16
N LEU A 404 -5.14 -26.87 23.65
CA LEU A 404 -3.93 -26.78 24.46
C LEU A 404 -3.89 -25.46 25.25
N ARG A 405 -3.54 -25.52 26.53
CA ARG A 405 -3.41 -24.34 27.40
C ARG A 405 -2.16 -24.44 28.24
N ASP A 406 -1.40 -23.35 28.28
CA ASP A 406 -0.25 -23.17 29.18
C ASP A 406 -0.43 -21.85 29.96
N PRO A 407 -1.22 -21.85 31.05
CA PRO A 407 -1.46 -20.65 31.84
C PRO A 407 -0.18 -20.07 32.47
N GLY A 408 0.85 -20.88 32.70
CA GLY A 408 2.13 -20.41 33.24
C GLY A 408 2.90 -19.52 32.26
N MET A 409 2.69 -19.72 30.96
CA MET A 409 3.29 -18.93 29.89
C MET A 409 2.31 -17.97 29.22
N ASP A 410 1.05 -17.92 29.67
CA ASP A 410 -0.07 -17.18 29.05
C ASP A 410 -0.29 -17.58 27.57
N GLU A 411 -0.04 -18.85 27.20
CA GLU A 411 -0.13 -19.33 25.81
C GLU A 411 -1.31 -20.30 25.62
N TYR A 412 -2.07 -20.14 24.53
CA TYR A 412 -3.29 -20.91 24.29
C TYR A 412 -3.46 -21.35 22.82
N GLY A 413 -4.14 -22.49 22.68
CA GLY A 413 -4.65 -23.06 21.46
C GLY A 413 -3.60 -23.47 20.44
N ILE A 414 -4.07 -23.71 19.22
CA ILE A 414 -3.33 -24.43 18.18
C ILE A 414 -2.01 -23.77 17.78
N ALA A 415 -1.93 -22.44 17.91
CA ALA A 415 -0.77 -21.65 17.55
C ALA A 415 -0.01 -21.08 18.77
N ARG A 416 -0.35 -21.53 19.99
CA ARG A 416 0.35 -21.14 21.23
C ARG A 416 0.42 -19.62 21.42
N TRP A 417 -0.66 -18.92 21.08
CA TRP A 417 -0.71 -17.47 21.18
C TRP A 417 -0.88 -17.01 22.61
N THR A 418 -0.24 -15.89 22.97
CA THR A 418 -0.74 -15.09 24.09
C THR A 418 -1.94 -14.27 23.66
N PRO A 419 -3.01 -14.13 24.48
CA PRO A 419 -4.18 -13.34 24.12
C PRO A 419 -3.81 -11.89 23.80
N ARG A 420 -2.80 -11.35 24.49
CA ARG A 420 -2.26 -10.01 24.23
C ARG A 420 -1.64 -9.92 22.84
N VAL A 421 -0.80 -10.86 22.43
CA VAL A 421 -0.15 -10.82 21.11
C VAL A 421 -1.17 -11.10 20.01
N LEU A 422 -1.99 -12.14 20.15
CA LEU A 422 -3.00 -12.50 19.15
C LEU A 422 -3.95 -11.35 18.83
N ARG A 423 -4.34 -10.54 19.83
CA ARG A 423 -5.16 -9.34 19.63
C ARG A 423 -4.64 -8.43 18.50
N HIS A 424 -3.33 -8.33 18.33
CA HIS A 424 -2.70 -7.50 17.28
C HIS A 424 -2.79 -8.13 15.89
N HIS A 425 -3.08 -9.43 15.82
CA HIS A 425 -3.16 -10.24 14.62
C HIS A 425 -4.58 -10.75 14.36
N LEU A 426 -5.58 -10.30 15.11
CA LEU A 426 -6.99 -10.51 14.79
C LEU A 426 -7.54 -9.35 13.95
N PRO A 427 -8.57 -9.62 13.12
CA PRO A 427 -9.40 -8.59 12.51
C PRO A 427 -9.93 -7.59 13.57
N PRO A 428 -10.08 -6.30 13.23
CA PRO A 428 -10.43 -5.24 14.18
C PRO A 428 -11.65 -5.55 15.06
N ASP A 429 -12.71 -6.11 14.46
CA ASP A 429 -13.97 -6.52 15.08
C ASP A 429 -13.84 -7.69 16.07
N ARG A 430 -12.75 -8.47 15.97
CA ARG A 430 -12.51 -9.67 16.80
C ARG A 430 -11.44 -9.46 17.88
N ARG A 431 -10.86 -8.26 17.99
CA ARG A 431 -9.77 -7.97 18.95
C ARG A 431 -10.21 -8.07 20.42
N GLY A 432 -11.47 -7.72 20.73
CA GLY A 432 -12.02 -7.84 22.09
C GLY A 432 -12.11 -9.29 22.58
N SER A 433 -12.28 -10.24 21.65
CA SER A 433 -12.40 -11.68 21.95
C SER A 433 -11.07 -12.43 21.91
N ALA A 434 -9.91 -11.78 22.05
CA ALA A 434 -8.62 -12.40 21.76
C ALA A 434 -8.31 -13.67 22.59
N ALA A 435 -8.78 -13.76 23.83
CA ALA A 435 -8.63 -14.96 24.65
C ALA A 435 -9.45 -16.14 24.09
N GLU A 436 -10.69 -15.87 23.67
CA GLU A 436 -11.55 -16.85 23.00
C GLU A 436 -10.98 -17.25 21.64
N ALA A 437 -10.53 -16.27 20.87
CA ALA A 437 -9.94 -16.42 19.55
C ALA A 437 -8.66 -17.25 19.54
N ALA A 438 -7.87 -17.20 20.63
CA ALA A 438 -6.67 -18.02 20.75
C ALA A 438 -7.00 -19.52 20.68
N MET A 439 -8.21 -19.89 21.10
CA MET A 439 -8.72 -21.26 21.08
C MET A 439 -9.42 -21.64 19.77
N ARG A 440 -9.77 -20.66 18.92
CA ARG A 440 -10.46 -20.87 17.64
C ARG A 440 -9.46 -20.96 16.48
N PRO A 441 -9.27 -22.13 15.85
CA PRO A 441 -8.30 -22.31 14.75
C PRO A 441 -8.53 -21.37 13.56
N GLU A 442 -9.79 -21.03 13.29
CA GLU A 442 -10.23 -20.15 12.19
C GLU A 442 -9.64 -18.74 12.32
N GLU A 443 -9.30 -18.34 13.53
CA GLU A 443 -8.73 -17.04 13.85
C GLU A 443 -7.24 -17.14 14.16
N ALA A 444 -6.84 -18.15 14.95
CA ALA A 444 -5.47 -18.37 15.38
C ALA A 444 -4.51 -18.71 14.23
N ILE A 445 -4.93 -19.52 13.25
CA ILE A 445 -4.06 -19.92 12.12
C ILE A 445 -3.84 -18.75 11.15
N PRO A 446 -4.87 -18.03 10.65
CA PRO A 446 -4.64 -16.87 9.80
C PRO A 446 -3.88 -15.74 10.49
N ALA A 447 -3.96 -15.64 11.83
CA ALA A 447 -3.17 -14.69 12.60
C ALA A 447 -1.66 -14.93 12.48
N MET A 448 -1.21 -16.19 12.34
CA MET A 448 0.22 -16.49 12.09
C MET A 448 0.67 -15.91 10.75
N GLY A 449 -0.13 -16.08 9.69
CA GLY A 449 0.13 -15.45 8.41
C GLY A 449 0.25 -13.92 8.53
N ARG A 450 -0.71 -13.27 9.20
CA ARG A 450 -0.68 -11.82 9.44
C ARG A 450 0.52 -11.37 10.27
N PHE A 451 0.99 -12.18 11.21
CA PHE A 451 2.22 -11.93 11.97
C PHE A 451 3.43 -11.89 11.03
N PHE A 452 3.62 -12.90 10.20
CA PHE A 452 4.75 -12.94 9.27
C PHE A 452 4.68 -11.86 8.19
N CYS A 453 3.49 -11.54 7.69
CA CYS A 453 3.34 -10.44 6.73
C CYS A 453 3.66 -9.07 7.32
N ARG A 454 3.54 -8.91 8.64
CA ARG A 454 3.88 -7.66 9.32
C ARG A 454 5.38 -7.57 9.62
N PHE A 455 5.97 -8.66 10.08
CA PHE A 455 7.30 -8.64 10.70
C PHE A 455 8.39 -9.35 9.88
N GLY A 456 8.03 -10.12 8.85
CA GLY A 456 8.97 -10.90 8.05
C GLY A 456 10.00 -10.05 7.32
N LEU A 457 9.61 -8.87 6.84
CA LEU A 457 10.50 -7.94 6.14
C LEU A 457 11.69 -7.49 7.00
N GLU A 458 11.54 -7.44 8.32
CA GLU A 458 12.61 -7.09 9.27
C GLU A 458 13.74 -8.13 9.29
N LEU A 459 13.51 -9.32 8.74
CA LEU A 459 14.47 -10.41 8.65
C LEU A 459 15.18 -10.48 7.29
N THR A 460 14.93 -9.52 6.39
CA THR A 460 15.59 -9.44 5.09
C THR A 460 17.10 -9.29 5.27
N GLY A 461 17.88 -10.17 4.64
CA GLY A 461 19.34 -10.16 4.73
C GLY A 461 19.92 -10.85 5.97
N VAL A 462 19.08 -11.37 6.87
CA VAL A 462 19.56 -12.25 7.94
C VAL A 462 20.05 -13.57 7.33
N PRO A 463 21.28 -14.02 7.63
CA PRO A 463 21.82 -15.29 7.12
C PRO A 463 20.99 -16.51 7.52
N GLY A 464 21.12 -17.60 6.75
CA GLY A 464 20.45 -18.89 7.02
C GLY A 464 19.17 -19.10 6.22
N ASP A 465 18.40 -20.12 6.60
CA ASP A 465 17.12 -20.45 5.96
C ASP A 465 16.06 -19.41 6.38
N PRO A 466 15.48 -18.64 5.43
CA PRO A 466 14.48 -17.62 5.73
C PRO A 466 13.24 -18.17 6.46
N ALA A 467 12.82 -19.39 6.15
CA ALA A 467 11.67 -20.01 6.80
C ALA A 467 11.95 -20.31 8.29
N LEU A 468 13.18 -20.74 8.60
CA LEU A 468 13.60 -21.01 9.97
C LEU A 468 13.85 -19.71 10.75
N ASN A 469 14.27 -18.64 10.07
CA ASN A 469 14.37 -17.31 10.67
C ASN A 469 12.97 -16.75 11.07
N LEU A 470 11.95 -16.95 10.23
CA LEU A 470 10.56 -16.61 10.58
C LEU A 470 10.07 -17.41 11.79
N ALA A 471 10.27 -18.73 11.80
CA ALA A 471 9.90 -19.58 12.94
C ALA A 471 10.65 -19.18 14.23
N ALA A 472 11.91 -18.78 14.13
CA ALA A 472 12.68 -18.32 15.28
C ALA A 472 12.16 -16.97 15.82
N ALA A 473 11.76 -16.06 14.94
CA ALA A 473 11.18 -14.78 15.33
C ALA A 473 9.82 -14.95 16.03
N TYR A 474 9.03 -15.95 15.64
CA TYR A 474 7.76 -16.28 16.28
C TYR A 474 7.90 -16.63 17.77
N ARG A 475 8.95 -17.40 18.15
CA ARG A 475 9.22 -17.76 19.55
C ARG A 475 10.12 -16.76 20.29
N THR A 476 10.64 -15.73 19.62
CA THR A 476 11.52 -14.73 20.22
C THR A 476 11.10 -13.31 19.81
N SER A 477 11.80 -12.71 18.85
CA SER A 477 11.46 -11.47 18.16
C SER A 477 12.33 -11.35 16.90
N THR A 478 11.92 -10.52 15.94
CA THR A 478 12.74 -10.15 14.79
C THR A 478 14.08 -9.55 15.20
N THR A 479 14.08 -8.66 16.18
CA THR A 479 15.29 -8.05 16.76
C THR A 479 16.27 -9.10 17.29
N THR A 480 15.77 -10.12 17.99
CA THR A 480 16.62 -11.19 18.54
C THR A 480 17.27 -12.02 17.43
N VAL A 481 16.53 -12.33 16.37
CA VAL A 481 17.02 -13.09 15.21
C VAL A 481 18.06 -12.29 14.42
N VAL A 482 17.82 -10.99 14.21
CA VAL A 482 18.80 -10.08 13.56
C VAL A 482 20.09 -10.00 14.37
N ARG A 483 20.00 -9.76 15.69
CA ARG A 483 21.17 -9.70 16.59
C ARG A 483 21.95 -11.02 16.63
N SER A 484 21.25 -12.14 16.54
CA SER A 484 21.86 -13.48 16.52
C SER A 484 22.40 -13.87 15.13
N ARG A 485 22.21 -13.02 14.12
CA ARG A 485 22.53 -13.27 12.70
C ARG A 485 21.93 -14.59 12.19
N GLY A 486 20.70 -14.89 12.60
CA GLY A 486 19.98 -16.13 12.30
C GLY A 486 19.34 -16.72 13.54
N VAL A 487 19.17 -18.04 13.56
CA VAL A 487 18.47 -18.78 14.63
C VAL A 487 19.21 -18.66 15.99
N PRO A 488 18.60 -18.03 17.01
CA PRO A 488 19.21 -17.91 18.35
C PRO A 488 19.40 -19.27 19.02
N PRO A 489 20.50 -19.50 19.81
CA PRO A 489 20.77 -20.78 20.45
C PRO A 489 19.62 -21.33 21.29
N ARG A 490 18.93 -20.46 22.05
CA ARG A 490 17.84 -20.82 22.96
C ARG A 490 16.65 -21.50 22.26
N VAL A 491 16.42 -21.24 20.97
CA VAL A 491 15.28 -21.80 20.22
C VAL A 491 15.68 -22.87 19.20
N ARG A 492 16.97 -23.23 19.10
CA ARG A 492 17.43 -24.29 18.17
C ARG A 492 16.66 -25.61 18.29
N PRO A 493 16.38 -26.15 19.50
CA PRO A 493 15.62 -27.40 19.62
C PRO A 493 14.21 -27.31 19.04
N TYR A 494 13.57 -26.13 19.15
CA TYR A 494 12.26 -25.89 18.52
C TYR A 494 12.39 -25.84 16.99
N ILE A 495 13.39 -25.13 16.48
CA ILE A 495 13.62 -24.99 15.03
C ILE A 495 13.98 -26.31 14.36
N GLU A 496 14.67 -27.21 15.06
CA GLU A 496 14.95 -28.56 14.56
C GLU A 496 13.67 -29.39 14.38
N ARG A 497 12.70 -29.29 15.31
CA ARG A 497 11.38 -29.92 15.14
C ARG A 497 10.62 -29.33 13.95
N VAL A 498 10.59 -28.01 13.82
CA VAL A 498 9.96 -27.33 12.67
C VAL A 498 10.60 -27.80 11.36
N ARG A 499 11.93 -27.87 11.29
CA ARG A 499 12.65 -28.35 10.10
C ARG A 499 12.27 -29.79 9.75
N GLY A 500 12.18 -30.69 10.74
CA GLY A 500 11.73 -32.07 10.54
C GLY A 500 10.35 -32.13 9.91
N HIS A 501 9.37 -31.47 10.51
CA HIS A 501 8.00 -31.43 9.98
C HIS A 501 7.90 -30.77 8.59
N MET A 502 8.70 -29.74 8.30
CA MET A 502 8.76 -29.17 6.96
C MET A 502 9.24 -30.19 5.91
N ALA A 503 10.19 -31.06 6.25
CA ALA A 503 10.67 -32.11 5.37
C ALA A 503 9.61 -33.21 5.15
N ASP A 504 8.83 -33.52 6.18
CA ASP A 504 7.72 -34.48 6.10
C ASP A 504 6.58 -33.96 5.22
N TYR A 505 6.30 -32.66 5.27
CA TYR A 505 5.16 -32.02 4.58
C TYR A 505 5.46 -31.54 3.16
N ARG A 506 6.72 -31.33 2.79
CA ARG A 506 7.08 -30.84 1.46
C ARG A 506 6.67 -31.86 0.39
N PRO A 507 5.89 -31.48 -0.64
CA PRO A 507 5.51 -32.39 -1.71
C PRO A 507 6.76 -32.87 -2.46
N GLU A 508 6.74 -34.12 -2.91
CA GLU A 508 7.80 -34.63 -3.78
C GLU A 508 7.82 -33.80 -5.06
N ALA A 509 9.01 -33.39 -5.50
CA ALA A 509 9.13 -32.65 -6.74
C ALA A 509 8.53 -33.50 -7.87
N ALA A 510 7.49 -33.00 -8.53
CA ALA A 510 7.01 -33.60 -9.76
C ALA A 510 8.20 -33.67 -10.72
N ALA A 511 8.63 -34.88 -11.08
CA ALA A 511 9.60 -35.10 -12.14
C ALA A 511 9.06 -34.37 -13.38
N VAL A 512 9.73 -33.27 -13.78
CA VAL A 512 9.37 -32.52 -14.97
C VAL A 512 9.74 -33.40 -16.18
N PRO A 513 8.79 -33.88 -17.00
CA PRO A 513 9.13 -34.49 -18.27
C PRO A 513 9.49 -33.36 -19.23
N GLY A 514 10.75 -33.29 -19.67
CA GLY A 514 11.14 -32.46 -20.81
C GLY A 514 12.16 -31.34 -20.59
N ALA A 515 13.10 -31.47 -19.66
CA ALA A 515 14.36 -30.72 -19.75
C ALA A 515 15.32 -31.47 -20.70
N PRO A 516 15.81 -30.87 -21.80
CA PRO A 516 16.88 -31.48 -22.58
C PRO A 516 18.17 -31.51 -21.75
N PRO A 517 19.01 -32.55 -21.90
CA PRO A 517 20.23 -32.69 -21.12
C PRO A 517 21.20 -31.55 -21.47
N GLY A 518 21.72 -30.91 -20.43
CA GLY A 518 22.77 -29.90 -20.56
C GLY A 518 23.98 -30.44 -21.31
N ARG A 519 24.56 -29.59 -22.16
CA ARG A 519 25.89 -29.82 -22.72
C ARG A 519 26.88 -28.90 -22.02
N GLY A 520 27.93 -29.53 -21.48
CA GLY A 520 29.33 -29.10 -21.49
C GLY A 520 29.65 -27.73 -20.92
#